data_AF-A0A2V6D0I1-F1
#
_entry.id   AF-A0A2V6D0I1-F1
#
_cell.length_a   1.000
_cell.length_b   1.000
_cell.length_c   1.000
_cell.angle_alpha   90.00
_cell.angle_beta   90.00
_cell.angle_gamma   90.00
#
_symmetry.space_group_name_H-M   'P 1'
#
loop_
_entity.id
_entity.type
_entity.pdbx_description
1 polymer ?
#
loop_
_entity_poly.entity_id
_entity_poly.type
_entity_poly.pdbx_seq_one_letter_code
_entity_poly.pdbx_strand_id
1 'polypeptide(L)'
;MIRGKMTDDFRILIAATEKTGNTWLKYLLAHIYELPTPYISQDFSEAEADSLGNRWVTHQHFLPERPLLDWAAKTHVHLVTMIRHPADILVSLYHYCCNYADHYKEDPGISLALAADAPARQETAGLPHHVVDGELLRILQERIMCDLNISISWIRSGRSSVVRYEDLRVEPLQTLSTLAESIAPVSSDRVEKAIEACDIKVLRDNYAIDSRFFRRALIGEWRSALPAEVLRRFAEEEPFRSQLSFLGYEVKVDENHAKSRKDRSIAREPAPERFDNGAPFVPILAELLEGAPPEKRSRWCNVLDTASRDCFFHWANAPADDDTLGSEAIPRMTNLAVFVYKQRPDLQAAFPDIFDLNRLGYAAWFLRYAGHRYGLDRSFLTPIALSWISKPSLAARVRGTFGA
;
A
#
# COMPACT_ATOMS: atom_id res chain seq x y z
N MET A 1 37.08 2.78 23.47
CA MET A 1 36.09 2.33 22.48
C MET A 1 35.29 1.20 23.13
N ILE A 2 34.18 1.54 23.78
CA ILE A 2 33.37 0.57 24.53
C ILE A 2 32.57 -0.22 23.49
N ARG A 3 32.95 -1.47 23.24
CA ARG A 3 32.07 -2.44 22.56
C ARG A 3 30.87 -2.64 23.48
N GLY A 4 29.82 -1.85 23.30
CA GLY A 4 28.52 -2.15 23.89
C GLY A 4 28.13 -3.55 23.43
N LYS A 5 28.08 -4.50 24.36
CA LYS A 5 27.60 -5.84 24.09
C LYS A 5 26.14 -5.66 23.67
N MET A 6 25.81 -5.88 22.39
CA MET A 6 24.42 -5.91 21.96
C MET A 6 23.69 -6.92 22.86
N THR A 7 22.54 -6.53 23.39
CA THR A 7 21.73 -7.38 24.24
C THR A 7 21.36 -8.66 23.50
N ASP A 8 21.18 -9.76 24.24
CA ASP A 8 20.67 -11.02 23.67
C ASP A 8 19.23 -10.87 23.14
N ASP A 9 18.57 -9.75 23.45
CA ASP A 9 17.32 -9.31 22.83
C ASP A 9 17.57 -8.17 21.83
N PHE A 10 17.42 -8.46 20.54
CA PHE A 10 17.59 -7.52 19.44
C PHE A 10 16.81 -7.95 18.20
N ARG A 11 15.61 -7.40 18.03
CA ARG A 11 14.68 -7.72 16.93
C ARG A 11 14.46 -6.49 16.06
N ILE A 12 14.50 -6.67 14.74
CA ILE A 12 14.16 -5.63 13.77
C ILE A 12 13.06 -6.14 12.85
N LEU A 13 11.94 -5.43 12.80
CA LEU A 13 10.86 -5.70 11.87
C LEU A 13 10.76 -4.57 10.84
N ILE A 14 10.98 -4.93 9.57
CA ILE A 14 10.74 -4.03 8.45
C ILE A 14 9.29 -4.20 8.00
N ALA A 15 8.44 -3.22 8.26
CA ALA A 15 7.04 -3.23 7.88
C ALA A 15 6.76 -2.12 6.85
N ALA A 16 6.48 -2.50 5.61
CA ALA A 16 6.32 -1.55 4.51
C ALA A 16 5.58 -2.14 3.31
N THR A 17 5.18 -1.28 2.37
CA THR A 17 4.58 -1.67 1.09
C THR A 17 5.48 -2.62 0.30
N GLU A 18 4.91 -3.48 -0.54
CA GLU A 18 5.68 -4.36 -1.41
C GLU A 18 6.55 -3.60 -2.43
N LYS A 19 7.65 -4.23 -2.85
CA LYS A 19 8.57 -3.73 -3.89
C LYS A 19 9.25 -2.38 -3.59
N THR A 20 9.22 -1.92 -2.34
CA THR A 20 9.95 -0.72 -1.87
C THR A 20 11.44 -0.98 -1.62
N GLY A 21 11.88 -2.24 -1.61
CA GLY A 21 13.28 -2.63 -1.34
C GLY A 21 13.47 -3.39 -0.03
N ASN A 22 12.39 -3.80 0.64
CA ASN A 22 12.40 -4.48 1.95
C ASN A 22 13.42 -5.62 2.06
N THR A 23 13.53 -6.46 1.04
CA THR A 23 14.50 -7.57 1.03
C THR A 23 15.94 -7.09 1.09
N TRP A 24 16.27 -6.00 0.38
CA TRP A 24 17.63 -5.45 0.38
C TRP A 24 17.96 -4.83 1.73
N LEU A 25 17.05 -4.03 2.29
CA LEU A 25 17.20 -3.45 3.63
C LEU A 25 17.31 -4.53 4.71
N LYS A 26 16.54 -5.62 4.61
CA LYS A 26 16.63 -6.78 5.51
C LYS A 26 18.04 -7.36 5.51
N TYR A 27 18.63 -7.60 4.34
CA TYR A 27 19.97 -8.16 4.27
C TYR A 27 21.05 -7.17 4.74
N LEU A 28 20.92 -5.89 4.41
CA LEU A 28 21.83 -4.86 4.94
C LEU A 28 21.83 -4.87 6.47
N LEU A 29 20.66 -4.83 7.11
CA LEU A 29 20.54 -4.87 8.57
C LEU A 29 20.98 -6.21 9.16
N ALA A 30 20.75 -7.33 8.46
CA ALA A 30 21.23 -8.65 8.87
C ALA A 30 22.75 -8.70 8.93
N HIS A 31 23.44 -8.15 7.93
CA HIS A 31 24.91 -8.07 7.92
C HIS A 31 25.44 -7.04 8.91
N ILE A 32 24.79 -5.86 9.02
CA ILE A 32 25.18 -4.83 9.99
C ILE A 32 25.09 -5.35 11.43
N TYR A 33 24.09 -6.15 11.79
CA TYR A 33 23.88 -6.57 13.18
C TYR A 33 24.13 -8.06 13.43
N GLU A 34 24.61 -8.80 12.41
CA GLU A 34 24.80 -10.26 12.45
C GLU A 34 23.53 -10.98 12.93
N LEU A 35 22.40 -10.70 12.28
CA LEU A 35 21.09 -11.24 12.63
C LEU A 35 20.62 -12.30 11.65
N PRO A 36 19.96 -13.38 12.12
CA PRO A 36 19.27 -14.30 11.23
C PRO A 36 18.05 -13.63 10.59
N THR A 37 17.62 -14.16 9.44
CA THR A 37 16.47 -13.65 8.69
C THR A 37 15.33 -14.67 8.60
N PRO A 38 14.68 -15.02 9.73
CA PRO A 38 13.57 -15.96 9.72
C PRO A 38 12.40 -15.42 8.88
N TYR A 39 11.59 -16.35 8.36
CA TYR A 39 10.30 -16.02 7.77
C TYR A 39 9.27 -15.81 8.89
N ILE A 40 8.38 -14.84 8.70
CA ILE A 40 7.18 -14.66 9.50
C ILE A 40 5.98 -14.66 8.54
N SER A 41 4.87 -15.25 8.98
CA SER A 41 3.67 -15.36 8.15
C SER A 41 3.04 -14.01 7.82
N GLN A 42 2.08 -14.02 6.88
CA GLN A 42 1.46 -12.80 6.39
C GLN A 42 0.45 -12.18 7.36
N ASP A 43 -0.05 -12.99 8.30
CA ASP A 43 -0.96 -12.58 9.35
C ASP A 43 -0.17 -12.52 10.66
N PHE A 44 -0.12 -11.34 11.29
CA PHE A 44 0.69 -11.18 12.48
C PHE A 44 0.16 -12.02 13.65
N SER A 45 1.06 -12.76 14.29
CA SER A 45 0.81 -13.50 15.52
C SER A 45 1.96 -13.29 16.49
N GLU A 46 1.64 -12.85 17.72
CA GLU A 46 2.64 -12.71 18.78
C GLU A 46 3.34 -14.05 19.07
N ALA A 47 2.58 -15.15 19.08
CA ALA A 47 3.12 -16.47 19.35
C ALA A 47 4.12 -16.93 18.28
N GLU A 48 3.84 -16.63 17.00
CA GLU A 48 4.79 -16.91 15.93
C GLU A 48 6.04 -16.05 16.08
N ALA A 49 5.88 -14.74 16.27
CA ALA A 49 6.99 -13.80 16.39
C ALA A 49 7.91 -14.13 17.59
N ASP A 50 7.34 -14.54 18.72
CA ASP A 50 8.08 -14.99 19.90
C ASP A 50 8.83 -16.31 19.63
N SER A 51 8.24 -17.21 18.84
CA SER A 51 8.88 -18.50 18.48
C SER A 51 10.12 -18.36 17.60
N LEU A 52 10.30 -17.21 16.93
CA LEU A 52 11.51 -16.90 16.15
C LEU A 52 12.73 -16.59 17.03
N GLY A 53 12.54 -16.47 18.35
CA GLY A 53 13.57 -16.16 19.32
C GLY A 53 13.83 -14.66 19.48
N ASN A 54 14.93 -14.34 20.15
CA ASN A 54 15.19 -12.99 20.63
C ASN A 54 16.11 -12.17 19.71
N ARG A 55 16.59 -12.76 18.61
CA ARG A 55 17.53 -12.10 17.69
C ARG A 55 17.16 -12.40 16.26
N TRP A 56 16.69 -11.40 15.53
CA TRP A 56 16.36 -11.54 14.11
C TRP A 56 16.12 -10.20 13.44
N VAL A 57 16.24 -10.20 12.11
CA VAL A 57 15.66 -9.17 11.25
C VAL A 57 14.80 -9.80 10.18
N THR A 58 13.55 -9.35 10.07
CA THR A 58 12.65 -9.82 9.03
C THR A 58 11.87 -8.67 8.41
N HIS A 59 11.12 -8.96 7.36
CA HIS A 59 10.23 -7.98 6.75
C HIS A 59 8.88 -8.60 6.46
N GLN A 60 7.83 -7.79 6.58
CA GLN A 60 6.49 -8.17 6.18
C GLN A 60 5.64 -6.95 5.82
N HIS A 61 4.47 -7.16 5.22
CA HIS A 61 3.59 -6.09 4.74
C HIS A 61 2.50 -5.74 5.76
N PHE A 62 2.80 -5.82 7.06
CA PHE A 62 1.85 -5.57 8.14
C PHE A 62 1.44 -4.10 8.21
N LEU A 63 0.19 -3.87 8.61
CA LEU A 63 -0.29 -2.57 9.08
C LEU A 63 0.12 -2.37 10.55
N PRO A 64 0.28 -1.11 11.02
CA PRO A 64 0.60 -0.83 12.42
C PRO A 64 -0.64 -0.98 13.31
N GLU A 65 -1.22 -2.18 13.33
CA GLU A 65 -2.36 -2.50 14.18
C GLU A 65 -1.94 -2.61 15.64
N ARG A 66 -2.90 -2.36 16.53
CA ARG A 66 -2.64 -2.26 17.98
C ARG A 66 -1.95 -3.51 18.55
N PRO A 67 -2.34 -4.76 18.23
CA PRO A 67 -1.63 -5.94 18.73
C PRO A 67 -0.14 -5.95 18.34
N LEU A 68 0.19 -5.61 17.09
CA LEU A 68 1.58 -5.54 16.64
C LEU A 68 2.36 -4.43 17.36
N LEU A 69 1.76 -3.26 17.53
CA LEU A 69 2.40 -2.13 18.22
C LEU A 69 2.61 -2.40 19.71
N ASP A 70 1.63 -2.99 20.38
CA ASP A 70 1.71 -3.34 21.80
C ASP A 70 2.76 -4.43 22.03
N TRP A 71 2.79 -5.47 21.18
CA TRP A 71 3.82 -6.50 21.19
C TRP A 71 5.21 -5.91 20.93
N ALA A 72 5.37 -5.08 19.90
CA ALA A 72 6.66 -4.47 19.56
C ALA A 72 7.18 -3.57 20.69
N ALA A 73 6.31 -2.82 21.36
CA ALA A 73 6.67 -2.00 22.52
C ALA A 73 7.11 -2.87 23.71
N LYS A 74 6.38 -3.95 24.01
CA LYS A 74 6.68 -4.90 25.09
C LYS A 74 8.00 -5.65 24.87
N THR A 75 8.33 -5.95 23.62
CA THR A 75 9.51 -6.75 23.22
C THR A 75 10.67 -5.90 22.68
N HIS A 76 10.54 -4.57 22.76
CA HIS A 76 11.52 -3.60 22.29
C HIS A 76 11.99 -3.84 20.84
N VAL A 77 11.08 -4.25 19.96
CA VAL A 77 11.37 -4.47 18.54
C VAL A 77 11.60 -3.12 17.86
N HIS A 78 12.70 -3.01 17.10
CA HIS A 78 12.93 -1.85 16.26
C HIS A 78 12.10 -1.94 14.98
N LEU A 79 11.23 -0.96 14.77
CA LEU A 79 10.33 -0.90 13.63
C LEU A 79 10.92 0.01 12.56
N VAL A 80 11.01 -0.50 11.32
CA VAL A 80 11.57 0.22 10.17
C VAL A 80 10.58 0.16 9.01
N THR A 81 10.40 1.28 8.32
CA THR A 81 9.50 1.34 7.15
C THR A 81 10.24 1.92 5.96
N MET A 82 10.23 1.15 4.88
CA MET A 82 10.86 1.55 3.63
C MET A 82 9.84 2.16 2.66
N ILE A 83 10.15 3.33 2.11
CA ILE A 83 9.36 3.95 1.04
C ILE A 83 10.16 4.00 -0.26
N ARG A 84 9.44 4.02 -1.37
CA ARG A 84 10.01 4.13 -2.72
C ARG A 84 9.03 4.88 -3.61
N HIS A 85 9.52 5.50 -4.66
CA HIS A 85 8.70 6.17 -5.65
C HIS A 85 7.58 5.23 -6.19
N PRO A 86 6.29 5.57 -6.05
CA PRO A 86 5.18 4.67 -6.43
C PRO A 86 5.20 4.19 -7.89
N ALA A 87 5.64 5.04 -8.82
CA ALA A 87 5.79 4.63 -10.21
C ALA A 87 6.90 3.57 -10.42
N ASP A 88 8.00 3.59 -9.63
CA ASP A 88 9.01 2.52 -9.67
C ASP A 88 8.48 1.23 -9.00
N ILE A 89 7.62 1.36 -7.98
CA ILE A 89 6.90 0.22 -7.39
C ILE A 89 6.06 -0.45 -8.48
N LEU A 90 5.33 0.32 -9.31
CA LEU A 90 4.52 -0.22 -10.41
C LEU A 90 5.33 -1.02 -11.42
N VAL A 91 6.44 -0.46 -11.90
CA VAL A 91 7.34 -1.18 -12.80
C VAL A 91 7.87 -2.46 -12.14
N SER A 92 8.28 -2.36 -10.87
CA SER A 92 8.83 -3.51 -10.15
C SER A 92 7.79 -4.60 -9.88
N LEU A 93 6.53 -4.23 -9.64
CA LEU A 93 5.44 -5.15 -9.38
C LEU A 93 4.98 -5.81 -10.68
N TYR A 94 4.87 -5.06 -11.77
CA TYR A 94 4.55 -5.59 -13.10
C TYR A 94 5.50 -6.73 -13.51
N HIS A 95 6.81 -6.50 -13.41
CA HIS A 95 7.80 -7.54 -13.72
C HIS A 95 7.76 -8.70 -12.73
N TYR A 96 7.44 -8.44 -11.47
CA TYR A 96 7.31 -9.50 -10.47
C TYR A 96 6.12 -10.42 -10.79
N CYS A 97 4.94 -9.87 -11.09
CA CYS A 97 3.78 -10.66 -11.52
C CYS A 97 4.07 -11.45 -12.80
N CYS A 98 4.80 -10.86 -13.76
CA CYS A 98 5.17 -11.57 -14.99
C CYS A 98 6.13 -12.75 -14.75
N ASN A 99 7.08 -12.61 -13.82
CA ASN A 99 8.10 -13.62 -13.56
C ASN A 99 7.65 -14.70 -12.55
N TYR A 100 6.70 -14.35 -11.69
CA TYR A 100 6.21 -15.17 -10.58
C TYR A 100 4.69 -15.27 -10.60
N ALA A 101 4.11 -15.61 -11.77
CA ALA A 101 2.66 -15.70 -11.94
C ALA A 101 1.99 -16.62 -10.91
N ASP A 102 2.67 -17.71 -10.52
CA ASP A 102 2.18 -18.66 -9.52
C ASP A 102 1.94 -18.03 -8.14
N HIS A 103 2.63 -16.94 -7.80
CA HIS A 103 2.42 -16.22 -6.54
C HIS A 103 1.09 -15.46 -6.51
N TYR A 104 0.45 -15.26 -7.67
CA TYR A 104 -0.79 -14.52 -7.84
C TYR A 104 -1.90 -15.39 -8.45
N LYS A 105 -1.73 -16.71 -8.51
CA LYS A 105 -2.73 -17.62 -9.08
C LYS A 105 -4.09 -17.57 -8.36
N GLU A 106 -4.08 -17.21 -7.07
CA GLU A 106 -5.30 -17.05 -6.25
C GLU A 106 -5.91 -15.65 -6.38
N ASP A 107 -5.32 -14.76 -7.18
CA ASP A 107 -5.88 -13.45 -7.55
C ASP A 107 -6.44 -13.56 -8.98
N PRO A 108 -7.77 -13.73 -9.13
CA PRO A 108 -8.38 -13.91 -10.45
C PRO A 108 -8.19 -12.70 -11.36
N GLY A 109 -8.14 -11.49 -10.80
CA GLY A 109 -7.94 -10.26 -11.55
C GLY A 109 -6.56 -10.22 -12.21
N ILE A 110 -5.50 -10.48 -11.42
CA ILE A 110 -4.14 -10.55 -11.95
C ILE A 110 -3.97 -11.72 -12.93
N SER A 111 -4.56 -12.88 -12.62
CA SER A 111 -4.47 -14.06 -13.48
C SER A 111 -5.13 -13.85 -14.85
N LEU A 112 -6.33 -13.25 -14.89
CA LEU A 112 -7.03 -12.90 -16.13
C LEU A 112 -6.25 -11.84 -16.92
N ALA A 113 -5.72 -10.83 -16.24
CA ALA A 113 -4.94 -9.79 -16.90
C ALA A 113 -3.62 -10.30 -17.48
N LEU A 114 -2.93 -11.20 -16.78
CA LEU A 114 -1.72 -11.87 -17.29
C LEU A 114 -2.00 -12.68 -18.56
N ALA A 115 -3.16 -13.33 -18.63
CA ALA A 115 -3.62 -14.07 -19.81
C ALA A 115 -4.01 -13.14 -20.96
N ALA A 116 -4.75 -12.06 -20.66
CA ALA A 116 -5.15 -11.05 -21.64
C ALA A 116 -3.94 -10.37 -22.30
N ASP A 117 -2.90 -10.09 -21.52
CA ASP A 117 -1.69 -9.42 -22.00
C ASP A 117 -0.67 -10.39 -22.62
N ALA A 118 -0.89 -11.70 -22.57
CA ALA A 118 0.09 -12.71 -22.99
C ALA A 118 0.58 -12.55 -24.44
N PRO A 119 -0.29 -12.30 -25.46
CA PRO A 119 0.17 -12.13 -26.84
C PRO A 119 1.10 -10.91 -27.00
N ALA A 120 0.71 -9.77 -26.45
CA ALA A 120 1.52 -8.54 -26.52
C ALA A 120 2.83 -8.68 -25.74
N ARG A 121 2.83 -9.39 -24.60
CA ARG A 121 4.07 -9.72 -23.87
C ARG A 121 4.99 -10.64 -24.66
N GLN A 122 4.44 -11.59 -25.44
CA GLN A 122 5.24 -12.47 -26.28
C GLN A 122 5.90 -11.70 -27.44
N GLU A 123 5.16 -10.81 -28.10
CA GLU A 123 5.68 -9.94 -29.18
C GLU A 123 6.83 -9.03 -28.71
N THR A 124 6.78 -8.61 -27.44
CA THR A 124 7.73 -7.68 -26.83
C THR A 124 8.75 -8.35 -25.92
N ALA A 125 8.79 -9.68 -25.86
CA ALA A 125 9.69 -10.44 -24.97
C ALA A 125 11.17 -10.16 -25.21
N GLY A 126 11.55 -9.78 -26.43
CA GLY A 126 12.91 -9.39 -26.80
C GLY A 126 13.27 -7.94 -26.42
N LEU A 127 12.31 -7.12 -25.99
CA LEU A 127 12.54 -5.74 -25.57
C LEU A 127 12.89 -5.71 -24.07
N PRO A 128 14.13 -5.35 -23.70
CA PRO A 128 14.53 -5.31 -22.30
C PRO A 128 13.65 -4.34 -21.52
N HIS A 129 13.04 -4.82 -20.44
CA HIS A 129 12.31 -4.00 -19.47
C HIS A 129 11.08 -3.28 -20.04
N HIS A 130 10.50 -3.86 -21.10
CA HIS A 130 9.25 -3.38 -21.64
C HIS A 130 8.09 -3.69 -20.69
N VAL A 131 7.23 -2.70 -20.51
CA VAL A 131 5.95 -2.81 -19.83
C VAL A 131 4.87 -2.71 -20.90
N VAL A 132 4.03 -3.73 -20.99
CA VAL A 132 2.89 -3.72 -21.90
C VAL A 132 1.84 -2.79 -21.31
N ASP A 133 1.39 -1.82 -22.12
CA ASP A 133 0.20 -1.00 -21.84
C ASP A 133 -1.07 -1.86 -22.02
N GLY A 134 -1.30 -2.72 -21.03
CA GLY A 134 -2.32 -3.75 -21.02
C GLY A 134 -3.13 -3.79 -19.73
N GLU A 135 -3.91 -4.83 -19.56
CA GLU A 135 -4.82 -4.97 -18.43
C GLU A 135 -4.08 -5.14 -17.10
N LEU A 136 -2.94 -5.84 -17.12
CA LEU A 136 -2.15 -6.07 -15.91
C LEU A 136 -1.66 -4.73 -15.35
N LEU A 137 -1.21 -3.82 -16.21
CA LEU A 137 -0.73 -2.52 -15.79
C LEU A 137 -1.84 -1.69 -15.12
N ARG A 138 -3.06 -1.74 -15.65
CA ARG A 138 -4.22 -1.02 -15.08
C ARG A 138 -4.61 -1.58 -13.71
N ILE A 139 -4.73 -2.90 -13.59
CA ILE A 139 -5.05 -3.55 -12.31
C ILE A 139 -3.98 -3.25 -11.26
N LEU A 140 -2.70 -3.35 -11.64
CA LEU A 140 -1.60 -3.07 -10.70
C LEU A 140 -1.53 -1.59 -10.31
N GLN A 141 -1.92 -0.67 -11.20
CA GLN A 141 -2.01 0.75 -10.86
C GLN A 141 -3.04 0.99 -9.75
N GLU A 142 -4.25 0.41 -9.86
CA GLU A 142 -5.26 0.49 -8.79
C GLU A 142 -4.79 -0.20 -7.51
N ARG A 143 -4.13 -1.35 -7.62
CA ARG A 143 -3.61 -2.08 -6.47
C ARG A 143 -2.56 -1.28 -5.68
N ILE A 144 -1.65 -0.58 -6.36
CA ILE A 144 -0.61 0.20 -5.68
C ILE A 144 -1.21 1.32 -4.85
N MET A 145 -2.28 1.97 -5.31
CA MET A 145 -3.00 2.95 -4.50
C MET A 145 -3.41 2.39 -3.14
N CYS A 146 -3.89 1.15 -3.13
CA CYS A 146 -4.27 0.45 -1.90
C CYS A 146 -3.05 0.07 -1.07
N ASP A 147 -2.00 -0.47 -1.69
CA ASP A 147 -0.85 -1.04 -0.98
C ASP A 147 0.10 0.04 -0.41
N LEU A 148 0.11 1.25 -0.98
CA LEU A 148 0.85 2.40 -0.43
C LEU A 148 0.39 2.78 0.97
N ASN A 149 -0.88 2.50 1.30
CA ASN A 149 -1.46 2.81 2.60
C ASN A 149 -0.72 2.09 3.75
N ILE A 150 -0.06 0.96 3.48
CA ILE A 150 0.80 0.28 4.47
C ILE A 150 1.90 1.22 4.95
N SER A 151 2.72 1.74 4.04
CA SER A 151 3.82 2.63 4.39
C SER A 151 3.33 3.97 4.93
N ILE A 152 2.23 4.50 4.37
CA ILE A 152 1.59 5.74 4.86
C ILE A 152 1.17 5.58 6.33
N SER A 153 0.55 4.46 6.70
CA SER A 153 0.14 4.23 8.09
C SER A 153 1.31 4.12 9.04
N TRP A 154 2.43 3.51 8.61
CA TRP A 154 3.64 3.47 9.42
C TRP A 154 4.32 4.82 9.61
N ILE A 155 4.32 5.67 8.58
CA ILE A 155 4.78 7.07 8.71
C ILE A 155 3.89 7.82 9.70
N ARG A 156 2.57 7.64 9.59
CA ARG A 156 1.60 8.33 10.44
C ARG A 156 1.59 7.89 11.88
N SER A 157 1.88 6.62 12.15
CA SER A 157 1.96 6.13 13.52
C SER A 157 3.12 6.77 14.27
N GLY A 158 4.15 7.25 13.57
CA GLY A 158 5.37 7.79 14.17
C GLY A 158 6.16 6.74 14.96
N ARG A 159 5.85 5.45 14.77
CA ARG A 159 6.46 4.34 15.51
C ARG A 159 7.63 3.68 14.77
N SER A 160 7.86 4.02 13.51
CA SER A 160 8.90 3.42 12.67
C SER A 160 9.98 4.43 12.27
N SER A 161 11.22 3.96 12.12
CA SER A 161 12.26 4.71 11.41
C SER A 161 12.01 4.58 9.90
N VAL A 162 11.88 5.71 9.20
CA VAL A 162 11.56 5.73 7.78
C VAL A 162 12.85 5.77 6.94
N VAL A 163 12.93 4.90 5.94
CA VAL A 163 14.06 4.83 4.99
C VAL A 163 13.53 4.99 3.58
N ARG A 164 14.13 5.90 2.80
CA ARG A 164 13.81 6.07 1.40
C ARG A 164 14.74 5.21 0.55
N TYR A 165 14.18 4.45 -0.39
CA TYR A 165 14.94 3.58 -1.29
C TYR A 165 15.98 4.36 -2.10
N GLU A 166 15.58 5.54 -2.57
CA GLU A 166 16.40 6.43 -3.37
C GLU A 166 17.62 6.93 -2.59
N ASP A 167 17.42 7.39 -1.35
CA ASP A 167 18.51 7.86 -0.48
C ASP A 167 19.47 6.70 -0.16
N LEU A 168 18.92 5.52 0.16
CA LEU A 168 19.72 4.31 0.40
C LEU A 168 20.53 3.89 -0.83
N ARG A 169 20.06 4.16 -2.05
CA ARG A 169 20.78 3.86 -3.29
C ARG A 169 21.84 4.89 -3.63
N VAL A 170 21.58 6.18 -3.40
CA VAL A 170 22.50 7.27 -3.74
C VAL A 170 23.59 7.41 -2.68
N GLU A 171 23.23 7.38 -1.41
CA GLU A 171 24.12 7.59 -0.27
C GLU A 171 23.95 6.45 0.76
N PRO A 172 24.32 5.20 0.41
CA PRO A 172 24.06 4.02 1.25
C PRO A 172 24.72 4.11 2.63
N LEU A 173 25.99 4.55 2.68
CA LEU A 173 26.73 4.66 3.94
C LEU A 173 26.05 5.67 4.88
N GLN A 174 25.78 6.88 4.40
CA GLN A 174 25.14 7.92 5.19
C GLN A 174 23.75 7.50 5.66
N THR A 175 22.91 6.99 4.74
CA THR A 175 21.55 6.55 5.05
C THR A 175 21.54 5.44 6.12
N LEU A 176 22.41 4.44 5.98
CA LEU A 176 22.50 3.34 6.94
C LEU A 176 23.14 3.75 8.26
N SER A 177 24.10 4.66 8.26
CA SER A 177 24.68 5.22 9.49
C SER A 177 23.62 5.98 10.29
N THR A 178 22.84 6.86 9.65
CA THR A 178 21.73 7.56 10.30
C THR A 178 20.66 6.61 10.82
N LEU A 179 20.31 5.57 10.06
CA LEU A 179 19.40 4.53 10.54
C LEU A 179 19.98 3.75 11.72
N ALA A 180 21.29 3.44 11.70
CA ALA A 180 21.93 2.73 12.80
C ALA A 180 21.95 3.56 14.09
N GLU A 181 22.10 4.89 13.99
CA GLU A 181 21.98 5.79 15.14
C GLU A 181 20.61 5.71 15.83
N SER A 182 19.52 5.46 15.09
CA SER A 182 18.17 5.32 15.66
C SER A 182 17.85 3.92 16.19
N ILE A 183 18.60 2.90 15.75
CA ILE A 183 18.42 1.51 16.16
C ILE A 183 19.44 1.13 17.25
N ALA A 184 20.70 0.96 16.86
CA ALA A 184 21.82 0.68 17.73
C ALA A 184 23.12 1.10 17.01
N PRO A 185 23.86 2.12 17.50
CA PRO A 185 25.03 2.63 16.80
C PRO A 185 26.10 1.56 16.51
N VAL A 186 26.63 1.57 15.29
CA VAL A 186 27.73 0.70 14.83
C VAL A 186 28.84 1.52 14.18
N SER A 187 30.02 0.95 14.01
CA SER A 187 31.12 1.59 13.28
C SER A 187 30.83 1.69 11.78
N SER A 188 31.30 2.76 11.14
CA SER A 188 31.23 2.95 9.68
C SER A 188 31.79 1.75 8.91
N ASP A 189 32.94 1.19 9.33
CA ASP A 189 33.53 -0.02 8.72
C ASP A 189 32.56 -1.21 8.66
N ARG A 190 31.64 -1.33 9.64
CA ARG A 190 30.67 -2.41 9.69
C ARG A 190 29.53 -2.18 8.70
N VAL A 191 29.13 -0.92 8.54
CA VAL A 191 28.15 -0.49 7.53
C VAL A 191 28.72 -0.69 6.12
N GLU A 192 29.96 -0.28 5.88
CA GLU A 192 30.66 -0.46 4.59
C GLU A 192 30.74 -1.93 4.18
N LYS A 193 31.18 -2.81 5.09
CA LYS A 193 31.20 -4.26 4.84
C LYS A 193 29.84 -4.84 4.50
N ALA A 194 28.78 -4.37 5.16
CA ALA A 194 27.42 -4.81 4.86
C ALA A 194 26.96 -4.34 3.48
N ILE A 195 27.32 -3.12 3.06
CA ILE A 195 27.05 -2.60 1.72
C ILE A 195 27.73 -3.46 0.66
N GLU A 196 29.01 -3.78 0.84
CA GLU A 196 29.78 -4.65 -0.06
C GLU A 196 29.16 -6.05 -0.17
N ALA A 197 28.80 -6.66 0.97
CA ALA A 197 28.18 -7.98 1.03
C ALA A 197 26.76 -8.01 0.42
N CYS A 198 26.10 -6.85 0.33
CA CYS A 198 24.76 -6.69 -0.22
C CYS A 198 24.74 -5.96 -1.57
N ASP A 199 25.87 -5.90 -2.28
CA ASP A 199 25.88 -5.43 -3.67
C ASP A 199 24.96 -6.31 -4.53
N ILE A 200 24.30 -5.72 -5.51
CA ILE A 200 23.31 -6.45 -6.33
C ILE A 200 23.91 -7.65 -7.05
N LYS A 201 25.18 -7.59 -7.48
CA LYS A 201 25.85 -8.72 -8.13
C LYS A 201 26.07 -9.84 -7.12
N VAL A 202 26.60 -9.48 -5.95
CA VAL A 202 26.82 -10.40 -4.83
C VAL A 202 25.51 -11.06 -4.39
N LEU A 203 24.42 -10.29 -4.29
CA LEU A 203 23.11 -10.83 -3.91
C LEU A 203 22.56 -11.84 -4.92
N ARG A 204 22.73 -11.58 -6.22
CA ARG A 204 22.32 -12.50 -7.28
C ARG A 204 23.11 -13.81 -7.28
N ASP A 205 24.38 -13.73 -6.96
CA ASP A 205 25.29 -14.88 -7.00
C ASP A 205 25.15 -15.75 -5.74
N ASN A 206 24.92 -15.13 -4.57
CA ASN A 206 24.99 -15.81 -3.27
C ASN A 206 23.65 -16.18 -2.65
N TYR A 207 22.55 -15.49 -2.99
CA TYR A 207 21.24 -15.83 -2.44
C TYR A 207 20.49 -16.71 -3.44
N ALA A 208 20.12 -17.91 -3.00
CA ALA A 208 19.36 -18.92 -3.76
C ALA A 208 17.96 -18.48 -4.23
N ILE A 209 17.63 -17.19 -4.08
CA ILE A 209 16.45 -16.58 -4.64
C ILE A 209 16.80 -16.26 -6.09
N ASP A 210 16.19 -17.02 -7.00
CA ASP A 210 16.11 -16.77 -8.44
C ASP A 210 16.54 -15.34 -8.84
N SER A 211 17.61 -15.23 -9.65
CA SER A 211 18.25 -13.97 -10.03
C SER A 211 17.30 -12.95 -10.65
N ARG A 212 16.14 -13.40 -11.18
CA ARG A 212 15.04 -12.56 -11.66
C ARG A 212 14.43 -11.67 -10.57
N PHE A 213 14.57 -12.04 -9.29
CA PHE A 213 14.07 -11.29 -8.14
C PHE A 213 14.86 -9.99 -7.93
N PHE A 214 16.19 -10.05 -8.03
CA PHE A 214 17.08 -8.89 -7.93
C PHE A 214 17.28 -8.22 -9.30
N ARG A 215 16.22 -7.62 -9.85
CA ARG A 215 16.16 -7.26 -11.28
C ARG A 215 17.16 -6.20 -11.76
N ARG A 216 17.20 -4.98 -11.18
CA ARG A 216 18.14 -3.91 -11.60
C ARG A 216 18.53 -2.91 -10.51
N ALA A 217 17.74 -2.82 -9.44
CA ALA A 217 17.91 -1.83 -8.37
C ALA A 217 18.11 -0.38 -8.88
N LEU A 218 17.33 0.04 -9.88
CA LEU A 218 17.39 1.40 -10.42
C LEU A 218 16.40 2.34 -9.74
N ILE A 219 16.78 3.61 -9.72
CA ILE A 219 15.89 4.74 -9.40
C ILE A 219 15.38 5.30 -10.72
N GLY A 220 14.07 5.51 -10.82
CA GLY A 220 13.49 6.31 -11.88
C GLY A 220 13.25 5.62 -13.21
N GLU A 221 13.29 4.28 -13.25
CA GLU A 221 13.06 3.50 -14.47
C GLU A 221 11.65 3.70 -15.02
N TRP A 222 10.70 4.05 -14.15
CA TRP A 222 9.35 4.42 -14.53
C TRP A 222 9.26 5.48 -15.63
N ARG A 223 10.23 6.40 -15.72
CA ARG A 223 10.23 7.49 -16.71
C ARG A 223 10.29 6.98 -18.14
N SER A 224 11.03 5.89 -18.36
CA SER A 224 11.16 5.26 -19.68
C SER A 224 10.25 4.06 -19.86
N ALA A 225 9.80 3.44 -18.76
CA ALA A 225 9.06 2.18 -18.80
C ALA A 225 7.53 2.38 -18.86
N LEU A 226 6.99 3.41 -18.19
CA LEU A 226 5.54 3.57 -18.08
C LEU A 226 4.95 4.42 -19.22
N PRO A 227 3.76 4.06 -19.73
CA PRO A 227 3.02 4.90 -20.68
C PRO A 227 2.64 6.26 -20.10
N ALA A 228 2.56 7.29 -20.95
CA ALA A 228 2.19 8.65 -20.55
C ALA A 228 0.84 8.73 -19.82
N GLU A 229 -0.14 7.92 -20.23
CA GLU A 229 -1.46 7.87 -19.60
C GLU A 229 -1.37 7.43 -18.14
N VAL A 230 -0.60 6.38 -17.86
CA VAL A 230 -0.36 5.89 -16.50
C VAL A 230 0.29 6.98 -15.64
N LEU A 231 1.25 7.71 -16.21
CA LEU A 231 1.90 8.83 -15.52
C LEU A 231 0.95 10.00 -15.28
N ARG A 232 0.06 10.30 -16.23
CA ARG A 232 -0.98 11.33 -16.07
C ARG A 232 -1.89 11.02 -14.90
N ARG A 233 -2.34 9.78 -14.77
CA ARG A 233 -3.16 9.35 -13.62
C ARG A 233 -2.43 9.54 -12.29
N PHE A 234 -1.13 9.22 -12.21
CA PHE A 234 -0.33 9.49 -11.01
C PHE A 234 -0.20 10.99 -10.69
N ALA A 235 -0.11 11.83 -11.72
CA ALA A 235 0.10 13.27 -11.58
C ALA A 235 -1.20 14.04 -11.26
N GLU A 236 -2.33 13.61 -11.81
CA GLU A 236 -3.55 14.42 -11.87
C GLU A 236 -4.72 13.81 -11.08
N GLU A 237 -4.80 12.49 -10.95
CA GLU A 237 -5.97 11.84 -10.37
C GLU A 237 -5.80 11.55 -8.88
N GLU A 238 -6.90 11.70 -8.13
CA GLU A 238 -6.97 11.25 -6.74
C GLU A 238 -7.32 9.75 -6.67
N PRO A 239 -6.79 9.04 -5.66
CA PRO A 239 -5.95 9.52 -4.56
C PRO A 239 -4.44 9.53 -4.88
N PHE A 240 -4.02 9.12 -6.09
CA PHE A 240 -2.61 8.96 -6.46
C PHE A 240 -1.81 10.23 -6.18
N ARG A 241 -2.26 11.36 -6.72
CA ARG A 241 -1.57 12.65 -6.59
C ARG A 241 -1.29 12.99 -5.13
N SER A 242 -2.30 12.89 -4.27
CA SER A 242 -2.15 13.24 -2.86
C SER A 242 -1.31 12.23 -2.08
N GLN A 243 -1.40 10.92 -2.39
CA GLN A 243 -0.54 9.90 -1.77
C GLN A 243 0.93 10.08 -2.16
N LEU A 244 1.22 10.38 -3.44
CA LEU A 244 2.57 10.70 -3.90
C LEU A 244 3.12 11.93 -3.17
N SER A 245 2.32 13.00 -3.11
CA SER A 245 2.70 14.23 -2.41
C SER A 245 2.99 13.98 -0.92
N PHE A 246 2.15 13.18 -0.24
CA PHE A 246 2.37 12.80 1.16
C PHE A 246 3.72 12.08 1.37
N LEU A 247 4.10 11.21 0.44
CA LEU A 247 5.37 10.49 0.47
C LEU A 247 6.57 11.34 -0.01
N GLY A 248 6.34 12.59 -0.39
CA GLY A 248 7.38 13.49 -0.91
C GLY A 248 7.85 13.12 -2.31
N TYR A 249 6.93 12.68 -3.17
CA TYR A 249 7.15 12.41 -4.59
C TYR A 249 6.26 13.26 -5.48
N GLU A 250 6.70 13.46 -6.71
CA GLU A 250 5.97 14.16 -7.77
C GLU A 250 6.21 13.42 -9.09
N VAL A 251 5.16 13.28 -9.90
CA VAL A 251 5.27 12.81 -11.28
C VAL A 251 5.02 13.98 -12.21
N LYS A 252 5.98 14.27 -13.08
CA LYS A 252 5.85 15.26 -14.15
C LYS A 252 5.66 14.51 -15.46
N VAL A 253 4.59 14.83 -16.18
CA VAL A 253 4.34 14.30 -17.51
C VAL A 253 4.97 15.26 -18.51
N ASP A 254 5.87 14.76 -19.35
CA ASP A 254 6.42 15.54 -20.45
C ASP A 254 5.38 15.58 -21.58
N GLU A 255 4.97 16.77 -21.99
CA GLU A 255 3.90 16.99 -22.99
C GLU A 255 4.20 16.30 -24.34
N ASN A 256 5.48 16.03 -24.62
CA ASN A 256 5.94 15.39 -25.85
C ASN A 256 5.67 13.86 -25.94
N HIS A 257 5.26 13.21 -24.85
CA HIS A 257 4.96 11.76 -24.83
C HIS A 257 3.50 11.41 -25.16
N ALA A 258 2.65 12.38 -25.47
CA ALA A 258 1.22 12.19 -25.70
C ALA A 258 0.89 11.66 -27.11
N LYS A 259 1.18 10.38 -27.39
CA LYS A 259 0.41 9.66 -28.41
C LYS A 259 -0.78 8.99 -27.73
N SER A 260 -1.89 9.73 -27.65
CA SER A 260 -3.21 9.22 -27.28
C SER A 260 -3.54 8.00 -28.14
N ARG A 261 -3.78 6.86 -27.48
CA ARG A 261 -4.44 5.72 -28.12
C ARG A 261 -5.93 6.03 -28.13
N LYS A 262 -6.60 5.88 -29.28
CA LYS A 262 -8.07 5.87 -29.33
C LYS A 262 -8.56 4.74 -28.45
N ASP A 263 -9.42 5.07 -27.48
CA ASP A 263 -10.11 4.09 -26.65
C ASP A 263 -10.69 2.99 -27.53
N ARG A 264 -10.24 1.75 -27.31
CA ARG A 264 -10.92 0.59 -27.88
C ARG A 264 -12.20 0.42 -27.07
N SER A 265 -13.33 0.88 -27.63
CA SER A 265 -14.64 0.61 -27.05
C SER A 265 -14.87 -0.89 -27.03
N ILE A 266 -14.73 -1.51 -25.86
CA ILE A 266 -15.25 -2.85 -25.62
C ILE A 266 -16.78 -2.74 -25.72
N ALA A 267 -17.41 -3.68 -26.43
CA ALA A 267 -18.86 -3.73 -26.59
C ALA A 267 -19.52 -3.66 -25.21
N ARG A 268 -20.21 -2.55 -24.96
CA ARG A 268 -20.89 -2.30 -23.68
C ARG A 268 -22.10 -3.21 -23.60
N GLU A 269 -22.14 -4.06 -22.57
CA GLU A 269 -23.38 -4.54 -21.98
C GLU A 269 -24.37 -3.37 -21.78
N PRO A 270 -25.70 -3.60 -21.74
CA PRO A 270 -26.69 -2.53 -21.55
C PRO A 270 -26.23 -1.61 -20.42
N ALA A 271 -26.13 -0.31 -20.73
CA ALA A 271 -25.47 0.64 -19.84
C ALA A 271 -26.20 0.61 -18.49
N PRO A 272 -25.51 0.20 -17.40
CA PRO A 272 -26.10 0.33 -16.07
C PRO A 272 -26.48 1.79 -15.84
N GLU A 273 -27.47 2.03 -15.01
CA GLU A 273 -27.77 3.40 -14.55
C GLU A 273 -26.47 4.05 -14.05
N ARG A 274 -26.30 5.34 -14.31
CA ARG A 274 -25.11 6.09 -13.93
C ARG A 274 -25.49 7.34 -13.18
N PHE A 275 -24.66 7.68 -12.21
CA PHE A 275 -24.63 9.03 -11.67
C PHE A 275 -24.28 10.04 -12.78
N ASP A 276 -24.68 11.29 -12.61
CA ASP A 276 -24.38 12.40 -13.54
C ASP A 276 -22.88 12.67 -13.72
N ASN A 277 -22.03 12.26 -12.77
CA ASN A 277 -20.57 12.27 -12.87
C ASN A 277 -19.99 11.06 -13.65
N GLY A 278 -20.84 10.17 -14.16
CA GLY A 278 -20.47 9.01 -14.95
C GLY A 278 -20.19 7.74 -14.15
N ALA A 279 -20.16 7.78 -12.81
CA ALA A 279 -19.98 6.59 -11.99
C ALA A 279 -21.16 5.61 -12.19
N PRO A 280 -20.92 4.28 -12.31
CA PRO A 280 -21.97 3.28 -12.41
C PRO A 280 -22.74 3.15 -11.10
N PHE A 281 -24.06 3.09 -11.21
CA PHE A 281 -24.98 2.75 -10.13
C PHE A 281 -25.12 1.22 -10.09
N VAL A 282 -24.28 0.59 -9.27
CA VAL A 282 -24.19 -0.88 -9.16
C VAL A 282 -25.15 -1.46 -8.12
N PRO A 283 -25.48 -2.77 -8.16
CA PRO A 283 -26.48 -3.38 -7.27
C PRO A 283 -26.26 -3.11 -5.77
N ILE A 284 -25.02 -3.15 -5.29
CA ILE A 284 -24.72 -2.87 -3.86
C ILE A 284 -25.12 -1.44 -3.45
N LEU A 285 -25.13 -0.49 -4.38
CA LEU A 285 -25.58 0.88 -4.14
C LEU A 285 -27.11 0.97 -4.08
N ALA A 286 -27.82 0.17 -4.88
CA ALA A 286 -29.27 0.05 -4.79
C ALA A 286 -29.69 -0.54 -3.43
N GLU A 287 -29.02 -1.61 -2.98
CA GLU A 287 -29.26 -2.21 -1.66
C GLU A 287 -28.95 -1.23 -0.52
N LEU A 288 -27.86 -0.47 -0.62
CA LEU A 288 -27.52 0.58 0.32
C LEU A 288 -28.59 1.69 0.35
N LEU A 289 -29.08 2.11 -0.82
CA LEU A 289 -30.15 3.10 -0.95
C LEU A 289 -31.44 2.60 -0.30
N GLU A 290 -31.81 1.33 -0.47
CA GLU A 290 -32.99 0.74 0.16
C GLU A 290 -32.87 0.68 1.69
N GLY A 291 -31.68 0.34 2.18
CA GLY A 291 -31.36 0.27 3.61
C GLY A 291 -31.13 1.62 4.30
N ALA A 292 -31.08 2.73 3.55
CA ALA A 292 -30.80 4.05 4.11
C ALA A 292 -31.97 4.58 4.97
N PRO A 293 -31.69 5.39 6.02
CA PRO A 293 -32.74 5.93 6.89
C PRO A 293 -33.82 6.71 6.12
N PRO A 294 -35.12 6.51 6.40
CA PRO A 294 -36.20 7.14 5.65
C PRO A 294 -36.09 8.67 5.55
N GLU A 295 -35.64 9.33 6.61
CA GLU A 295 -35.42 10.78 6.67
C GLU A 295 -34.27 11.27 5.78
N LYS A 296 -33.30 10.40 5.48
CA LYS A 296 -32.24 10.72 4.52
C LYS A 296 -32.75 10.53 3.10
N ARG A 297 -33.45 9.41 2.84
CA ARG A 297 -34.00 9.08 1.52
C ARG A 297 -34.99 10.14 1.03
N SER A 298 -35.84 10.67 1.91
CA SER A 298 -36.81 11.71 1.53
C SER A 298 -36.18 13.04 1.08
N ARG A 299 -34.90 13.27 1.40
CA ARG A 299 -34.15 14.47 0.98
C ARG A 299 -33.48 14.32 -0.39
N TRP A 300 -33.35 13.09 -0.90
CA TRP A 300 -32.71 12.82 -2.19
C TRP A 300 -33.74 12.86 -3.33
N CYS A 301 -33.95 14.04 -3.90
CA CYS A 301 -34.93 14.23 -4.99
C CYS A 301 -34.60 13.40 -6.25
N ASN A 302 -33.31 13.29 -6.59
CA ASN A 302 -32.79 12.40 -7.62
C ASN A 302 -31.56 11.68 -7.07
N VAL A 303 -31.63 10.35 -7.00
CA VAL A 303 -30.55 9.53 -6.40
C VAL A 303 -29.29 9.46 -7.26
N LEU A 304 -29.40 9.81 -8.55
CA LEU A 304 -28.29 9.83 -9.52
C LEU A 304 -27.59 11.19 -9.63
N ASP A 305 -28.06 12.22 -8.91
CA ASP A 305 -27.45 13.56 -8.86
C ASP A 305 -26.24 13.57 -7.91
N THR A 306 -25.13 14.15 -8.36
CA THR A 306 -23.91 14.33 -7.54
C THR A 306 -23.53 15.79 -7.29
N ALA A 307 -24.29 16.76 -7.82
CA ALA A 307 -24.00 18.18 -7.64
C ALA A 307 -24.40 18.70 -6.25
N SER A 308 -25.48 18.17 -5.67
CA SER A 308 -25.96 18.57 -4.34
C SER A 308 -25.14 17.92 -3.23
N ARG A 309 -24.65 18.71 -2.25
CA ARG A 309 -23.95 18.16 -1.06
C ARG A 309 -24.79 17.20 -0.22
N ASP A 310 -26.11 17.30 -0.29
CA ASP A 310 -27.05 16.41 0.41
C ASP A 310 -27.69 15.45 -0.61
N CYS A 311 -26.85 14.67 -1.30
CA CYS A 311 -27.27 13.61 -2.23
C CYS A 311 -26.82 12.22 -1.75
N PHE A 312 -27.41 11.18 -2.34
CA PHE A 312 -27.08 9.79 -2.01
C PHE A 312 -25.59 9.48 -2.23
N PHE A 313 -25.03 9.93 -3.36
CA PHE A 313 -23.62 9.71 -3.71
C PHE A 313 -22.66 10.26 -2.63
N HIS A 314 -22.91 11.48 -2.17
CA HIS A 314 -22.09 12.08 -1.12
C HIS A 314 -22.33 11.45 0.25
N TRP A 315 -23.56 11.05 0.58
CA TRP A 315 -23.83 10.32 1.81
C TRP A 315 -23.14 8.95 1.84
N ALA A 316 -23.19 8.18 0.76
CA ALA A 316 -22.51 6.89 0.66
C ALA A 316 -20.99 7.00 0.92
N ASN A 317 -20.40 8.13 0.50
CA ASN A 317 -18.98 8.48 0.66
C ASN A 317 -18.64 9.26 1.94
N ALA A 318 -19.64 9.71 2.70
CA ALA A 318 -19.44 10.42 3.94
C ALA A 318 -18.98 9.45 5.05
N PRO A 319 -18.33 9.95 6.12
CA PRO A 319 -18.07 9.15 7.31
C PRO A 319 -19.35 8.44 7.77
N ALA A 320 -19.20 7.18 8.17
CA ALA A 320 -20.32 6.37 8.59
C ALA A 320 -20.98 6.98 9.83
N ASP A 321 -22.31 7.02 9.83
CA ASP A 321 -23.07 7.58 10.96
C ASP A 321 -22.80 6.79 12.27
N ASP A 322 -22.47 5.51 12.15
CA ASP A 322 -22.15 4.61 13.26
C ASP A 322 -20.70 4.76 13.76
N ASP A 323 -19.82 5.43 13.02
CA ASP A 323 -18.43 5.63 13.46
C ASP A 323 -18.36 6.75 14.51
N THR A 324 -18.42 6.33 15.78
CA THR A 324 -18.39 7.25 16.93
C THR A 324 -17.08 8.03 17.08
N LEU A 325 -15.98 7.53 16.53
CA LEU A 325 -14.71 8.27 16.47
C LEU A 325 -14.71 9.28 15.31
N GLY A 326 -15.60 9.09 14.34
CA GLY A 326 -15.94 10.03 13.29
C GLY A 326 -14.73 10.54 12.51
N SER A 327 -14.66 11.86 12.34
CA SER A 327 -13.59 12.50 11.55
C SER A 327 -12.19 12.46 12.16
N GLU A 328 -12.07 12.05 13.44
CA GLU A 328 -10.82 11.99 14.18
C GLU A 328 -10.05 10.69 13.92
N ALA A 329 -10.76 9.62 13.58
CA ALA A 329 -10.16 8.36 13.23
C ALA A 329 -9.60 8.33 11.80
N ILE A 330 -8.45 7.68 11.66
CA ILE A 330 -7.84 7.41 10.36
C ILE A 330 -7.60 5.90 10.22
N PRO A 331 -7.99 5.29 9.09
CA PRO A 331 -8.80 5.86 8.02
C PRO A 331 -10.27 6.03 8.41
N ARG A 332 -10.97 6.93 7.73
CA ARG A 332 -12.41 7.12 7.88
C ARG A 332 -13.15 5.94 7.27
N MET A 333 -14.12 5.39 8.00
CA MET A 333 -15.06 4.43 7.45
C MET A 333 -16.22 5.17 6.79
N THR A 334 -16.58 4.82 5.56
CA THR A 334 -17.72 5.43 4.86
C THR A 334 -19.02 4.66 5.13
N ASN A 335 -20.18 5.29 4.90
CA ASN A 335 -21.47 4.60 4.99
C ASN A 335 -21.51 3.35 4.09
N LEU A 336 -20.98 3.45 2.87
CA LEU A 336 -20.88 2.30 1.96
C LEU A 336 -19.97 1.18 2.51
N ALA A 337 -18.81 1.53 3.10
CA ALA A 337 -17.93 0.52 3.68
C ALA A 337 -18.61 -0.20 4.86
N VAL A 338 -19.18 0.54 5.80
CA VAL A 338 -19.90 -0.06 6.93
C VAL A 338 -21.09 -0.91 6.47
N PHE A 339 -21.80 -0.50 5.42
CA PHE A 339 -22.85 -1.32 4.82
C PHE A 339 -22.32 -2.65 4.29
N VAL A 340 -21.25 -2.62 3.49
CA VAL A 340 -20.61 -3.86 2.98
C VAL A 340 -20.17 -4.78 4.12
N TYR A 341 -19.61 -4.23 5.20
CA TYR A 341 -19.27 -5.01 6.40
C TYR A 341 -20.50 -5.69 7.02
N LYS A 342 -21.60 -4.95 7.21
CA LYS A 342 -22.84 -5.47 7.80
C LYS A 342 -23.49 -6.60 6.98
N GLN A 343 -23.30 -6.60 5.66
CA GLN A 343 -23.82 -7.66 4.78
C GLN A 343 -22.94 -8.92 4.72
N ARG A 344 -21.78 -8.93 5.38
CA ARG A 344 -20.74 -9.95 5.19
C ARG A 344 -20.31 -10.59 6.52
N PRO A 345 -20.95 -11.70 6.94
CA PRO A 345 -20.58 -12.41 8.16
C PRO A 345 -19.12 -12.87 8.21
N ASP A 346 -18.54 -13.19 7.05
CA ASP A 346 -17.13 -13.56 6.96
C ASP A 346 -16.19 -12.38 7.26
N LEU A 347 -16.57 -11.15 6.87
CA LEU A 347 -15.82 -9.95 7.23
C LEU A 347 -16.02 -9.57 8.68
N GLN A 348 -17.21 -9.80 9.25
CA GLN A 348 -17.47 -9.61 10.68
C GLN A 348 -16.65 -10.57 11.54
N ALA A 349 -16.48 -11.80 11.09
CA ALA A 349 -15.59 -12.76 11.76
C ALA A 349 -14.11 -12.37 11.65
N ALA A 350 -13.67 -11.88 10.49
CA ALA A 350 -12.28 -11.49 10.25
C ALA A 350 -11.91 -10.14 10.90
N PHE A 351 -12.86 -9.20 10.98
CA PHE A 351 -12.66 -7.85 11.50
C PHE A 351 -13.74 -7.48 12.53
N PRO A 352 -13.76 -8.11 13.71
CA PRO A 352 -14.85 -7.94 14.68
C PRO A 352 -15.14 -6.48 15.08
N ASP A 353 -14.12 -5.62 15.06
CA ASP A 353 -14.25 -4.21 15.42
C ASP A 353 -13.60 -3.28 14.37
N ILE A 354 -14.37 -2.96 13.33
CA ILE A 354 -13.94 -2.05 12.25
C ILE A 354 -13.85 -0.57 12.68
N PHE A 355 -14.31 -0.23 13.88
CA PHE A 355 -14.27 1.14 14.41
C PHE A 355 -13.13 1.36 15.40
N ASP A 356 -12.41 0.33 15.84
CA ASP A 356 -11.16 0.47 16.57
C ASP A 356 -10.11 -0.55 16.09
N LEU A 357 -10.07 -1.74 16.70
CA LEU A 357 -8.96 -2.68 16.58
C LEU A 357 -8.65 -3.12 15.15
N ASN A 358 -9.69 -3.31 14.33
CA ASN A 358 -9.58 -3.84 12.97
C ASN A 358 -9.80 -2.78 11.89
N ARG A 359 -9.83 -1.49 12.26
CA ARG A 359 -10.08 -0.39 11.31
C ARG A 359 -9.09 -0.40 10.14
N LEU A 360 -7.79 -0.57 10.41
CA LEU A 360 -6.74 -0.55 9.38
C LEU A 360 -6.91 -1.74 8.43
N GLY A 361 -6.98 -2.96 8.98
CA GLY A 361 -7.18 -4.18 8.20
C GLY A 361 -8.43 -4.16 7.35
N TYR A 362 -9.57 -3.75 7.92
CA TYR A 362 -10.82 -3.67 7.17
C TYR A 362 -10.79 -2.60 6.06
N ALA A 363 -10.23 -1.42 6.33
CA ALA A 363 -10.10 -0.38 5.31
C ALA A 363 -9.19 -0.80 4.15
N ALA A 364 -8.07 -1.46 4.46
CA ALA A 364 -7.17 -2.00 3.46
C ALA A 364 -7.85 -3.10 2.63
N TRP A 365 -8.61 -3.98 3.28
CA TRP A 365 -9.46 -4.97 2.59
C TRP A 365 -10.46 -4.29 1.66
N PHE A 366 -11.19 -3.29 2.14
CA PHE A 366 -12.22 -2.61 1.36
C PHE A 366 -11.62 -1.95 0.11
N LEU A 367 -10.52 -1.22 0.25
CA LEU A 367 -9.81 -0.60 -0.86
C LEU A 367 -9.29 -1.64 -1.87
N ARG A 368 -8.75 -2.76 -1.40
CA ARG A 368 -8.19 -3.80 -2.28
C ARG A 368 -9.27 -4.58 -3.02
N TYR A 369 -10.38 -4.90 -2.37
CA TYR A 369 -11.32 -5.90 -2.90
C TYR A 369 -12.70 -5.34 -3.29
N ALA A 370 -13.17 -4.24 -2.72
CA ALA A 370 -14.55 -3.80 -2.96
C ALA A 370 -14.77 -3.32 -4.41
N GLY A 371 -13.79 -2.65 -5.01
CA GLY A 371 -13.84 -2.17 -6.40
C GLY A 371 -14.22 -3.27 -7.39
N HIS A 372 -13.37 -4.28 -7.52
CA HIS A 372 -13.61 -5.37 -8.47
C HIS A 372 -14.79 -6.27 -8.05
N ARG A 373 -14.97 -6.53 -6.75
CA ARG A 373 -15.99 -7.49 -6.27
C ARG A 373 -17.41 -6.98 -6.43
N TYR A 374 -17.61 -5.67 -6.33
CA TYR A 374 -18.93 -5.04 -6.41
C TYR A 374 -19.10 -4.15 -7.64
N GLY A 375 -18.09 -4.07 -8.51
CA GLY A 375 -18.08 -3.16 -9.65
C GLY A 375 -18.06 -1.68 -9.25
N LEU A 376 -17.58 -1.37 -8.04
CA LEU A 376 -17.55 -0.01 -7.52
C LEU A 376 -16.52 0.83 -8.28
N ASP A 377 -16.95 2.01 -8.71
CA ASP A 377 -16.04 3.00 -9.26
C ASP A 377 -15.11 3.57 -8.18
N ARG A 378 -13.90 3.97 -8.61
CA ARG A 378 -12.86 4.49 -7.73
C ARG A 378 -13.32 5.69 -6.90
N SER A 379 -14.29 6.47 -7.37
CA SER A 379 -14.87 7.57 -6.60
C SER A 379 -15.47 7.14 -5.26
N PHE A 380 -15.85 5.86 -5.10
CA PHE A 380 -16.30 5.27 -3.83
C PHE A 380 -15.18 4.76 -2.92
N LEU A 381 -13.97 4.60 -3.46
CA LEU A 381 -12.78 4.15 -2.72
C LEU A 381 -11.91 5.34 -2.30
N THR A 382 -11.90 6.40 -3.13
CA THR A 382 -11.05 7.58 -2.97
C THR A 382 -11.21 8.27 -1.61
N PRO A 383 -12.42 8.46 -1.03
CA PRO A 383 -12.56 9.11 0.28
C PRO A 383 -11.85 8.36 1.40
N ILE A 384 -11.91 7.02 1.38
CA ILE A 384 -11.19 6.19 2.34
C ILE A 384 -9.70 6.37 2.12
N ALA A 385 -9.19 6.19 0.90
CA ALA A 385 -7.76 6.34 0.59
C ALA A 385 -7.19 7.72 0.98
N LEU A 386 -7.90 8.81 0.68
CA LEU A 386 -7.49 10.17 1.07
C LEU A 386 -7.52 10.39 2.59
N SER A 387 -8.39 9.69 3.31
CA SER A 387 -8.41 9.81 4.77
C SER A 387 -7.12 9.29 5.41
N TRP A 388 -6.42 8.33 4.79
CA TRP A 388 -5.12 7.82 5.24
C TRP A 388 -4.03 8.88 5.25
N ILE A 389 -4.15 9.96 4.49
CA ILE A 389 -3.16 11.06 4.44
C ILE A 389 -3.71 12.37 5.00
N SER A 390 -4.97 12.40 5.41
CA SER A 390 -5.63 13.57 5.99
C SER A 390 -5.15 13.83 7.42
N LYS A 391 -4.78 15.08 7.74
CA LYS A 391 -4.44 15.46 9.13
C LYS A 391 -5.63 15.16 10.06
N PRO A 392 -5.40 14.62 11.27
CA PRO A 392 -6.44 14.56 12.29
C PRO A 392 -6.96 15.99 12.54
N SER A 393 -8.26 16.16 12.75
CA SER A 393 -8.81 17.48 13.05
C SER A 393 -8.17 18.02 14.35
N LEU A 394 -7.94 19.34 14.42
CA LEU A 394 -7.29 19.96 15.59
C LEU A 394 -8.04 19.73 16.92
N ALA A 395 -9.34 19.41 16.86
CA ALA A 395 -10.17 19.08 18.02
C ALA A 395 -9.66 17.84 18.79
N ALA A 396 -8.97 16.93 18.11
CA ALA A 396 -8.41 15.70 18.69
C ALA A 396 -7.26 15.95 19.69
N ARG A 397 -6.56 17.10 19.62
CA ARG A 397 -5.44 17.39 20.55
C ARG A 397 -5.90 17.80 21.94
N VAL A 398 -7.14 18.28 22.10
CA VAL A 398 -7.62 18.84 23.37
C VAL A 398 -8.15 17.75 24.32
N ARG A 399 -8.53 16.57 23.80
CA ARG A 399 -9.03 15.45 24.62
C ARG A 399 -7.94 14.57 25.23
N GLY A 400 -6.69 14.69 24.79
CA GLY A 400 -5.56 13.89 25.29
C GLY A 400 -4.78 14.49 26.46
N THR A 401 -5.10 15.71 26.91
CA THR A 401 -4.36 16.44 27.96
C THR A 401 -5.03 16.49 29.32
N PHE A 402 -6.14 15.78 29.53
CA PHE A 402 -6.77 15.64 30.86
C PHE A 402 -7.00 14.17 31.18
N GLY A 403 -5.98 13.55 31.75
CA GLY A 403 -5.98 12.17 32.24
C GLY A 403 -4.62 11.87 32.88
N ALA A 404 -4.32 12.60 33.95
CA ALA A 404 -3.22 12.32 34.87
C ALA A 404 -3.77 11.59 36.10
#